data_AF-A0A8J2WJM5-F1
#
_entry.id   AF-A0A8J2WJM5-F1
#
_cell.length_a   1.000
_cell.length_b   1.000
_cell.length_c   1.000
_cell.angle_alpha   90.00
_cell.angle_beta   90.00
_cell.angle_gamma   90.00
#
_symmetry.space_group_name_H-M   'P 1'
#
loop_
_entity.id
_entity.type
_entity.pdbx_description
1 polymer ?
#
loop_
_entity_poly.entity_id
_entity_poly.type
_entity_poly.pdbx_seq_one_letter_code
_entity_poly.pdbx_strand_id
1 'polypeptide(L)'
;MRYEIEWLLECLLIGVKSPATYEHLRVNKILPLPSEDTLRKMISSMSPEFGFNDFALQCIKRNLKKKSLPERYGSLMWDEMSIR
;
A
#
# COMPACT_ATOMS: atom_id res chain seq x y z
N MET A 1 10.89 16.72 11.62
CA MET A 1 9.79 15.96 12.24
C MET A 1 9.99 14.49 11.89
N ARG A 2 10.00 13.59 12.87
CA ARG A 2 10.05 12.14 12.62
C ARG A 2 8.60 11.65 12.58
N TYR A 3 8.18 11.06 11.48
CA TYR A 3 6.83 10.52 11.35
C TYR A 3 6.79 9.10 11.90
N GLU A 4 5.70 8.76 12.58
CA GLU A 4 5.39 7.38 12.94
C GLU A 4 5.07 6.56 11.68
N ILE A 5 5.37 5.26 11.72
CA ILE A 5 5.20 4.38 10.55
C ILE A 5 3.73 4.30 10.14
N GLU A 6 2.84 4.24 11.11
CA GLU A 6 1.39 4.21 10.90
C GLU A 6 0.90 5.47 10.17
N TRP A 7 1.43 6.64 10.54
CA TRP A 7 1.09 7.89 9.89
C TRP A 7 1.60 7.94 8.44
N LEU A 8 2.81 7.44 8.19
CA LEU A 8 3.36 7.34 6.84
C LEU A 8 2.53 6.40 5.96
N LEU A 9 2.00 5.31 6.53
CA LEU A 9 1.11 4.39 5.82
C LEU A 9 -0.21 5.08 5.44
N GLU A 10 -0.82 5.85 6.34
CA GLU A 10 -2.01 6.64 6.03
C GLU A 10 -1.75 7.69 4.94
N CYS A 11 -0.61 8.38 5.01
CA CYS A 11 -0.17 9.32 3.98
C CYS A 11 -0.05 8.63 2.60
N LEU A 12 0.53 7.44 2.58
CA LEU A 12 0.67 6.64 1.36
C LEU A 12 -0.71 6.23 0.81
N LEU A 13 -1.64 5.81 1.67
CA LEU A 13 -3.00 5.43 1.27
C LEU A 13 -3.76 6.59 0.62
N ILE A 14 -3.60 7.81 1.14
CA ILE A 14 -4.18 9.02 0.54
C ILE A 14 -3.56 9.25 -0.85
N GLY A 15 -2.23 9.18 -0.96
CA GLY A 15 -1.52 9.37 -2.23
C GLY A 15 -1.92 8.36 -3.31
N VAL A 16 -2.08 7.08 -2.94
CA VAL A 16 -2.54 6.02 -3.86
C VAL A 16 -3.98 6.25 -4.32
N LYS A 17 -4.86 6.74 -3.44
CA LYS A 17 -6.25 7.04 -3.79
C LYS A 17 -6.39 8.30 -4.65
N SER A 18 -5.64 9.36 -4.34
CA SER A 18 -5.68 10.63 -5.06
C SER A 18 -4.41 11.47 -4.79
N PRO A 19 -3.46 11.51 -5.73
CA PRO A 19 -2.28 12.36 -5.65
C PRO A 19 -2.63 13.85 -5.54
N ALA A 20 -3.69 14.29 -6.24
CA ALA A 20 -4.14 15.68 -6.23
C ALA A 20 -4.67 16.09 -4.83
N THR A 21 -5.41 15.20 -4.17
CA THR A 21 -5.90 15.44 -2.80
C THR A 21 -4.74 15.49 -1.82
N TYR A 22 -3.77 14.58 -1.96
CA TYR A 22 -2.57 14.58 -1.13
C TYR A 22 -1.82 15.92 -1.22
N GLU A 23 -1.58 16.39 -2.44
CA GLU A 23 -0.89 17.65 -2.69
C GLU A 23 -1.67 18.87 -2.19
N HIS A 24 -2.99 18.89 -2.39
CA HIS A 24 -3.82 19.96 -1.85
C HIS A 24 -3.72 20.06 -0.32
N LEU A 25 -3.80 18.93 0.39
CA LEU A 25 -3.69 18.89 1.84
C LEU A 25 -2.30 19.33 2.34
N ARG A 26 -1.25 18.95 1.60
CA ARG A 26 0.15 19.27 1.93
C ARG A 26 0.48 20.75 1.70
N VAL A 27 0.16 21.28 0.51
CA VAL A 27 0.48 22.66 0.12
C VAL A 27 -0.28 23.68 0.96
N ASN A 28 -1.56 23.41 1.25
CA ASN A 28 -2.38 24.28 2.10
C ASN A 28 -2.13 24.05 3.60
N LYS A 29 -1.19 23.18 3.98
CA LYS A 29 -0.82 22.88 5.37
C LYS A 29 -2.02 22.44 6.23
N ILE A 30 -3.00 21.77 5.63
CA ILE A 30 -4.19 21.27 6.32
C ILE A 30 -3.79 20.09 7.22
N LEU A 31 -2.88 19.24 6.75
CA LEU A 31 -2.31 18.12 7.51
C LEU A 31 -0.77 18.13 7.44
N PRO A 32 -0.07 17.62 8.47
CA PRO A 32 1.38 17.50 8.47
C PRO A 32 1.84 16.32 7.60
N LEU A 33 1.73 16.47 6.29
CA LEU A 33 2.09 15.44 5.31
C LEU A 33 3.58 15.53 4.91
N PRO A 34 4.28 14.40 4.75
CA PRO A 34 5.65 14.38 4.23
C PRO A 34 5.73 14.87 2.77
N SER A 35 6.93 15.08 2.27
CA SER A 35 7.12 15.37 0.85
C SER A 35 6.79 14.17 -0.03
N GLU A 36 6.39 14.43 -1.28
CA GLU A 36 6.16 13.39 -2.28
C GLU A 36 7.40 12.49 -2.45
N ASP A 37 8.61 13.07 -2.45
CA ASP A 37 9.86 12.31 -2.52
C ASP A 37 10.03 11.32 -1.37
N THR A 38 9.53 11.66 -0.17
CA THR A 38 9.56 10.76 0.97
C THR A 38 8.68 9.55 0.73
N LEU A 39 7.46 9.76 0.21
CA LEU A 39 6.56 8.66 -0.16
C LEU A 39 7.13 7.80 -1.29
N ARG A 40 7.71 8.42 -2.32
CA ARG A 40 8.34 7.70 -3.44
C ARG A 40 9.49 6.82 -2.96
N LYS A 41 10.35 7.33 -2.07
CA LYS A 41 11.43 6.54 -1.47
C LYS A 41 10.91 5.31 -0.72
N MET A 42 9.83 5.47 0.03
CA MET A 42 9.19 4.34 0.73
C MET A 42 8.71 3.28 -0.27
N ILE A 43 8.00 3.68 -1.33
CA ILE A 43 7.52 2.74 -2.35
C ILE A 43 8.70 2.06 -3.06
N SER A 44 9.75 2.81 -3.39
CA SER A 44 10.91 2.29 -4.12
C SER A 44 11.71 1.24 -3.35
N SER A 45 11.55 1.17 -2.03
CA SER A 45 12.19 0.14 -1.20
C SER A 45 11.55 -1.25 -1.36
N MET A 46 10.37 -1.34 -1.98
CA MET A 46 9.77 -2.60 -2.39
C MET A 46 10.27 -2.95 -3.80
N SER A 47 11.17 -3.94 -3.91
CA SER A 47 11.59 -4.47 -5.20
C SER A 47 10.41 -5.21 -5.86
N PRO A 48 10.02 -4.84 -7.10
CA PRO A 48 9.09 -5.66 -7.87
C PRO A 48 9.83 -6.91 -8.35
N GLU A 49 9.37 -8.07 -7.91
CA GLU A 49 9.89 -9.37 -8.35
C GLU A 49 8.83 -10.09 -9.20
N PHE A 50 9.29 -10.85 -10.19
CA PHE A 50 8.40 -11.71 -10.99
C PHE A 50 8.08 -13.00 -10.23
N GLY A 51 6.89 -13.54 -10.47
CA GLY A 51 6.42 -14.76 -9.83
C GLY A 51 5.63 -14.49 -8.55
N PHE A 52 5.74 -15.38 -7.58
CA PHE A 52 4.98 -15.29 -6.33
C PHE A 52 5.62 -14.30 -5.35
N ASN A 53 4.81 -13.39 -4.83
CA ASN A 53 5.22 -12.51 -3.74
C ASN A 53 5.03 -13.21 -2.39
N ASP A 54 6.08 -13.86 -1.90
CA ASP A 54 6.06 -14.60 -0.64
C ASP A 54 5.67 -13.73 0.55
N PHE A 55 6.12 -12.47 0.57
CA PHE A 55 5.77 -11.54 1.64
C PHE A 55 4.26 -11.28 1.69
N ALA A 56 3.64 -11.02 0.54
CA ALA A 56 2.20 -10.83 0.42
C ALA A 56 1.42 -12.08 0.84
N LEU A 57 1.84 -13.26 0.37
CA LEU A 57 1.22 -14.54 0.72
C LEU A 57 1.31 -14.82 2.23
N GLN A 58 2.44 -14.52 2.87
CA GLN A 58 2.59 -14.65 4.31
C GLN A 58 1.67 -13.67 5.08
N CYS A 59 1.56 -12.43 4.61
CA CYS A 59 0.64 -11.44 5.21
C CYS A 59 -0.82 -11.88 5.10
N ILE A 60 -1.24 -12.38 3.94
CA ILE A 60 -2.58 -12.97 3.73
C ILE A 60 -2.80 -14.15 4.68
N LYS A 61 -1.84 -15.08 4.76
CA LYS A 61 -1.91 -16.24 5.68
C LYS A 61 -2.09 -15.82 7.13
N ARG A 62 -1.35 -14.80 7.59
CA ARG A 62 -1.47 -14.27 8.96
C ARG A 62 -2.83 -13.64 9.21
N ASN A 63 -3.39 -12.92 8.22
CA ASN A 63 -4.72 -12.33 8.31
C ASN A 63 -5.82 -13.40 8.39
N LEU A 64 -5.77 -14.40 7.50
CA LEU A 64 -6.75 -15.49 7.43
C LEU A 64 -6.71 -16.43 8.65
N LYS A 65 -5.55 -16.58 9.31
CA LYS A 65 -5.42 -17.40 10.53
C LYS A 65 -6.37 -16.95 11.65
N LYS A 66 -6.73 -15.67 11.69
CA LYS A 66 -7.66 -15.10 12.69
C LYS A 66 -9.14 -15.33 12.37
N LYS A 67 -9.46 -15.79 11.16
CA LYS A 67 -10.83 -16.00 10.67
C LYS A 67 -11.29 -17.44 10.88
N SER A 68 -12.61 -17.65 10.94
CA SER A 68 -13.23 -18.98 11.00
C SER A 68 -12.97 -19.77 9.71
N LEU A 69 -13.10 -21.10 9.76
CA LEU A 69 -12.81 -21.96 8.60
C LEU A 69 -13.63 -21.57 7.34
N PRO A 70 -14.94 -21.27 7.43
CA PRO A 70 -15.73 -20.84 6.27
C PRO A 70 -15.22 -19.55 5.62
N GLU A 71 -14.73 -18.61 6.42
CA GLU A 71 -14.22 -17.32 5.95
C GLU A 71 -12.82 -17.40 5.32
N ARG A 72 -12.17 -18.57 5.35
CA ARG A 72 -10.87 -18.81 4.70
C ARG A 72 -11.02 -19.32 3.28
N TYR A 73 -12.20 -19.77 2.89
CA TYR A 73 -12.45 -20.22 1.52
C TYR A 73 -12.57 -19.01 0.59
N GLY A 74 -11.90 -19.09 -0.55
CA GLY A 74 -11.90 -18.06 -1.57
C GLY A 74 -11.50 -18.65 -2.91
N SER A 75 -11.72 -17.90 -3.98
CA SER A 75 -11.31 -18.28 -5.34
C SER A 75 -10.20 -17.34 -5.79
N LEU A 76 -9.20 -17.88 -6.50
CA LEU A 76 -8.19 -17.08 -7.17
C LEU A 76 -8.59 -16.98 -8.65
N MET A 77 -8.84 -15.76 -9.13
CA MET A 77 -9.10 -15.48 -10.54
C MET A 77 -7.94 -14.66 -11.07
N TRP A 78 -7.45 -15.02 -12.26
CA TRP A 78 -6.39 -14.29 -12.95
C TRP A 78 -6.76 -14.15 -14.43
N ASP A 79 -6.27 -13.07 -15.02
CA ASP A 79 -6.38 -12.75 -16.43
C ASP A 79 -5.09 -12.05 -16.87
N GLU A 80 -4.81 -12.07 -18.16
CA GLU A 80 -3.64 -11.43 -18.74
C GLU A 80 -3.98 -10.06 -19.32
N MET A 81 -3.05 -9.11 -19.24
CA MET A 81 -3.21 -7.77 -19.79
C MET A 81 -2.13 -7.51 -20.84
N SER A 82 -2.55 -7.08 -22.04
CA SER A 82 -1.60 -6.57 -23.03
C SER A 82 -1.08 -5.21 -22.58
N ILE A 83 0.21 -5.13 -22.31
CA ILE A 83 0.94 -3.88 -22.07
C ILE A 83 1.59 -3.40 -23.38
N ARG A 84 1.82 -2.08 -23.49
CA ARG A 84 2.47 -1.45 -24.66
C ARG A 84 3.97 -1.68 -24.68
#